data_AF-A0A919VWT6-F1
#
_entry.id   AF-A0A919VWT6-F1
#
_cell.length_a   1.000
_cell.length_b   1.000
_cell.length_c   1.000
_cell.angle_alpha   90.00
_cell.angle_beta   90.00
_cell.angle_gamma   90.00
#
_symmetry.space_group_name_H-M   'P 1'
#
loop_
_entity.id
_entity.type
_entity.pdbx_description
1 polymer ?
#
loop_
_entity_poly.entity_id
_entity_poly.type
_entity_poly.pdbx_seq_one_letter_code
_entity_poly.pdbx_strand_id
1 'polypeptide(L)'
;MEIPVPYLDLVERWIVRTTGRTLDQHAADPVPAAAALPASADLLRIAREALLSAVDTFRTQLINGDDLTGPATVLASTLSEISGHVSDYEGARIHLDTLINDPDRTVYVATNPVQPVHRRYVNPGDTVLIVLPHHAYLRRQQLAGQSVRVQIGKSDVELDPFEYPGPVRLSHGLAGIYRDPESRLYVLRATGQRRISRR
;
A
#
# COMPACT_ATOMS: atom_id res chain seq x y z
N MET A 1 -4.90 -22.18 6.60
CA MET A 1 -4.91 -21.30 7.79
C MET A 1 -4.76 -19.89 7.27
N GLU A 2 -5.87 -19.18 7.06
CA GLU A 2 -5.83 -17.81 6.55
C GLU A 2 -5.10 -16.93 7.58
N ILE A 3 -4.03 -16.27 7.15
CA ILE A 3 -3.44 -15.19 7.93
C ILE A 3 -4.39 -14.00 7.70
N PRO A 4 -5.19 -13.56 8.68
CA PRO A 4 -5.91 -12.31 8.53
C PRO A 4 -4.82 -11.25 8.42
N VAL A 5 -4.79 -10.46 7.36
CA VAL A 5 -3.78 -9.39 7.18
C VAL A 5 -4.46 -8.01 7.28
N PRO A 6 -5.10 -7.65 8.42
CA PRO A 6 -6.03 -6.52 8.57
C PRO A 6 -5.43 -5.12 8.34
N TYR A 7 -4.20 -5.00 7.88
CA TYR A 7 -3.37 -3.80 7.85
C TYR A 7 -2.72 -3.48 6.52
N LEU A 8 -2.59 -4.51 5.68
CA LEU A 8 -2.49 -4.28 4.26
C LEU A 8 -3.79 -3.59 3.88
N ASP A 9 -3.71 -2.53 3.09
CA ASP A 9 -4.93 -1.95 2.55
C ASP A 9 -5.69 -3.01 1.73
N LEU A 10 -6.92 -2.68 1.35
CA LEU A 10 -7.79 -3.61 0.63
C LEU A 10 -7.10 -4.20 -0.63
N VAL A 11 -6.33 -3.37 -1.36
CA VAL A 11 -5.66 -3.75 -2.59
C VAL A 11 -4.52 -4.72 -2.30
N GLU A 12 -3.65 -4.39 -1.33
CA GLU A 12 -2.52 -5.25 -1.02
C GLU A 12 -2.96 -6.59 -0.38
N ARG A 13 -4.02 -6.59 0.45
CA ARG A 13 -4.64 -7.85 0.93
C ARG A 13 -5.13 -8.71 -0.23
N TRP A 14 -5.77 -8.08 -1.21
CA TRP A 14 -6.28 -8.79 -2.38
C TRP A 14 -5.12 -9.37 -3.22
N ILE A 15 -4.05 -8.61 -3.45
CA ILE A 15 -2.87 -9.10 -4.17
C ILE A 15 -2.20 -10.26 -3.43
N VAL A 16 -2.01 -10.17 -2.11
CA VAL A 16 -1.45 -11.26 -1.31
C VAL A 16 -2.34 -12.49 -1.34
N ARG A 17 -3.67 -12.33 -1.25
CA ARG A 17 -4.61 -13.46 -1.34
C ARG A 17 -4.55 -14.15 -2.69
N THR A 18 -4.43 -13.38 -3.77
CA THR A 18 -4.44 -13.89 -5.14
C THR A 18 -3.10 -14.50 -5.54
N THR A 19 -1.98 -13.94 -5.05
CA THR A 19 -0.63 -14.31 -5.52
C THR A 19 0.23 -15.02 -4.48
N GLY A 20 -0.16 -14.99 -3.21
CA GLY A 20 0.64 -15.49 -2.09
C GLY A 20 1.84 -14.61 -1.71
N ARG A 21 2.03 -13.45 -2.36
CA ARG A 21 3.19 -12.56 -2.19
C ARG A 21 2.78 -11.12 -1.93
N THR A 22 3.58 -10.39 -1.17
CA THR A 22 3.40 -8.94 -0.96
C THR A 22 3.83 -8.14 -2.18
N LEU A 23 3.43 -6.87 -2.26
CA LEU A 23 3.87 -5.97 -3.34
C LEU A 23 5.39 -5.81 -3.38
N ASP A 24 6.03 -5.74 -2.21
CA ASP A 24 7.49 -5.62 -2.13
C ASP A 24 8.21 -6.88 -2.63
N GLN A 25 7.62 -8.07 -2.45
CA GLN A 25 8.18 -9.31 -3.00
C GLN A 25 8.09 -9.31 -4.53
N HIS A 26 6.98 -8.86 -5.11
CA HIS A 26 6.85 -8.71 -6.57
C HIS A 26 7.76 -7.63 -7.14
N ALA A 27 7.98 -6.54 -6.39
CA ALA A 27 8.84 -5.43 -6.83
C ALA A 27 10.31 -5.83 -7.01
N ALA A 28 10.77 -6.85 -6.28
CA ALA A 28 12.12 -7.40 -6.39
C ALA A 28 12.26 -8.42 -7.53
N ASP A 29 11.15 -8.92 -8.08
CA ASP A 29 11.17 -9.88 -9.18
C ASP A 29 11.64 -9.17 -10.48
N PRO A 30 12.54 -9.77 -11.27
CA PRO A 30 13.06 -9.19 -12.50
C PRO A 30 12.05 -9.20 -13.67
N VAL A 31 10.85 -9.75 -13.45
CA VAL A 31 9.80 -9.83 -14.46
C VAL A 31 9.09 -8.47 -14.57
N PRO A 32 8.99 -7.86 -15.75
CA PRO A 32 8.35 -6.55 -15.93
C PRO A 32 6.94 -6.46 -15.35
N ALA A 33 6.13 -7.51 -15.54
CA ALA A 33 4.77 -7.56 -15.00
C ALA A 33 4.74 -7.56 -13.46
N ALA A 34 5.68 -8.25 -12.81
CA ALA A 34 5.80 -8.25 -11.35
C ALA A 34 6.30 -6.89 -10.82
N ALA A 35 7.32 -6.32 -11.45
CA ALA A 35 7.89 -5.03 -11.08
C ALA A 35 6.89 -3.85 -11.23
N ALA A 36 5.92 -3.98 -12.15
CA ALA A 36 4.86 -2.99 -12.36
C ALA A 36 3.76 -3.05 -11.29
N LEU A 37 3.53 -4.19 -10.62
CA LEU A 37 2.42 -4.38 -9.68
C LEU A 37 2.31 -3.30 -8.60
N PRO A 38 3.39 -2.84 -7.93
CA PRO A 38 3.23 -1.82 -6.89
C PRO A 38 2.77 -0.47 -7.46
N ALA A 39 3.23 -0.09 -8.65
CA ALA A 39 2.77 1.15 -9.29
C ALA A 39 1.29 1.04 -9.71
N SER A 40 0.89 -0.10 -10.28
CA SER A 40 -0.50 -0.33 -10.66
C SER A 40 -1.42 -0.44 -9.43
N ALA A 41 -0.93 -0.96 -8.31
CA ALA A 41 -1.66 -0.98 -7.04
C ALA A 41 -1.89 0.44 -6.50
N ASP A 42 -0.89 1.33 -6.60
CA ASP A 42 -1.05 2.74 -6.26
C ASP A 42 -2.12 3.43 -7.11
N LEU A 43 -2.16 3.16 -8.42
CA LEU A 43 -3.20 3.70 -9.31
C LEU A 43 -4.61 3.22 -8.90
N LEU A 44 -4.76 1.94 -8.57
CA LEU A 44 -6.04 1.40 -8.10
C LEU A 44 -6.48 2.03 -6.77
N ARG A 45 -5.54 2.31 -5.86
CA ARG A 45 -5.82 3.02 -4.60
C ARG A 45 -6.33 4.44 -4.87
N ILE A 46 -5.64 5.19 -5.72
CA ILE A 46 -6.00 6.57 -6.09
C ILE A 46 -7.39 6.59 -6.74
N ALA A 47 -7.65 5.71 -7.71
CA ALA A 47 -8.96 5.64 -8.37
C ALA A 47 -10.08 5.32 -7.38
N ARG A 48 -9.82 4.41 -6.43
CA ARG A 48 -10.79 4.07 -5.37
C ARG A 48 -11.04 5.24 -4.43
N GLU A 49 -10.01 5.97 -4.02
CA GLU A 49 -10.15 7.14 -3.15
C GLU A 49 -10.95 8.27 -3.83
N ALA A 50 -10.66 8.54 -5.10
CA ALA A 50 -11.42 9.50 -5.90
C ALA A 50 -12.92 9.12 -6.00
N LEU A 51 -13.20 7.85 -6.28
CA LEU A 51 -14.57 7.33 -6.34
C LEU A 51 -15.30 7.49 -5.00
N LEU A 52 -14.66 7.12 -3.89
CA LEU A 52 -15.27 7.27 -2.56
C LEU A 52 -15.53 8.73 -2.20
N SER A 53 -14.56 9.61 -2.48
CA SER A 53 -14.69 11.05 -2.23
C SER A 53 -15.85 11.67 -3.02
N ALA A 54 -16.00 11.29 -4.29
CA ALA A 54 -17.11 11.75 -5.13
C ALA A 54 -18.47 11.26 -4.62
N VAL A 55 -18.55 9.99 -4.18
CA VAL A 55 -19.78 9.42 -3.59
C VAL A 55 -20.13 10.11 -2.26
N ASP A 56 -19.15 10.38 -1.40
CA ASP A 56 -19.36 11.09 -0.14
C ASP A 56 -19.78 12.54 -0.38
N THR A 57 -19.24 13.19 -1.42
CA THR A 57 -19.64 14.52 -1.84
C THR A 57 -21.10 14.52 -2.31
N PHE A 58 -21.49 13.57 -3.17
CA PHE A 58 -22.86 13.43 -3.63
C PHE A 58 -23.83 13.17 -2.48
N ARG A 59 -23.47 12.26 -1.56
CA ARG A 59 -24.25 11.99 -0.35
C ARG A 59 -24.41 13.25 0.50
N THR A 60 -23.35 14.03 0.67
CA THR A 60 -23.39 15.28 1.43
C THR A 60 -24.32 16.30 0.76
N GLN A 61 -24.30 16.40 -0.57
CA GLN A 61 -25.22 17.26 -1.32
C GLN A 61 -26.68 16.84 -1.15
N LEU A 62 -26.99 15.54 -1.17
CA LEU A 62 -28.36 15.05 -0.97
C LEU A 62 -28.88 15.24 0.46
N ILE A 63 -27.99 15.24 1.46
CA ILE A 63 -28.39 15.38 2.87
C ILE A 63 -28.49 16.86 3.28
N ASN A 64 -27.54 17.68 2.83
CA ASN A 64 -27.36 19.05 3.32
C ASN A 64 -27.63 20.13 2.25
N GLY A 65 -27.71 19.76 0.98
CA GLY A 65 -28.02 20.67 -0.09
C GLY A 65 -29.49 21.03 -0.07
N ASP A 66 -29.79 22.28 -0.45
CA ASP A 66 -31.14 22.66 -0.82
C ASP A 66 -31.38 22.24 -2.27
N ASP A 67 -31.54 20.94 -2.49
CA ASP A 67 -31.81 20.33 -3.79
C ASP A 67 -33.21 20.66 -4.31
N LEU A 68 -34.10 21.14 -3.44
CA LEU A 68 -35.45 21.57 -3.77
C LEU A 68 -35.51 22.99 -4.33
N THR A 69 -34.53 23.85 -4.03
CA THR A 69 -34.44 25.21 -4.60
C THR A 69 -33.23 25.43 -5.51
N GLY A 70 -32.24 24.53 -5.46
CA GLY A 70 -31.04 24.56 -6.28
C GLY A 70 -31.23 24.01 -7.70
N PRO A 71 -30.28 24.26 -8.62
CA PRO A 71 -30.33 23.71 -9.97
C PRO A 71 -30.09 22.19 -9.97
N ALA A 72 -31.00 21.43 -10.59
CA ALA A 72 -30.85 19.97 -10.76
C ALA A 72 -29.57 19.55 -11.51
N THR A 73 -28.95 20.48 -12.26
CA THR A 73 -27.70 20.27 -12.99
C THR A 73 -26.50 19.97 -12.10
N VAL A 74 -26.53 20.40 -10.82
CA VAL A 74 -25.45 20.11 -9.86
C VAL A 74 -25.40 18.61 -9.55
N LEU A 75 -26.54 17.99 -9.23
CA LEU A 75 -26.64 16.55 -8.97
C LEU A 75 -26.27 15.73 -10.20
N ALA A 76 -26.72 16.15 -11.38
CA ALA A 76 -26.40 15.48 -12.64
C ALA A 76 -24.89 15.53 -12.95
N SER A 77 -24.22 16.65 -12.66
CA SER A 77 -22.77 16.79 -12.83
C SER A 77 -22.01 15.83 -11.93
N THR A 78 -22.35 15.78 -10.63
CA THR A 78 -21.67 14.89 -9.68
C THR A 78 -21.92 13.40 -9.99
N LEU A 79 -23.10 13.04 -10.50
CA LEU A 79 -23.35 11.68 -11.00
C LEU A 79 -22.50 11.32 -12.23
N SER A 80 -22.27 12.29 -13.12
CA SER A 80 -21.36 12.12 -14.26
C SER A 80 -19.91 11.94 -13.80
N GLU A 81 -19.45 12.70 -12.81
CA GLU A 81 -18.12 12.55 -12.20
C GLU A 81 -17.93 11.17 -11.57
N ILE A 82 -18.91 10.71 -10.79
CA ILE A 82 -18.91 9.35 -10.22
C ILE A 82 -18.77 8.30 -11.32
N SER A 83 -19.51 8.44 -12.43
CA SER A 83 -19.44 7.50 -13.55
C SER A 83 -18.06 7.49 -14.22
N GLY A 84 -17.41 8.65 -14.30
CA GLY A 84 -16.00 8.75 -14.73
C GLY A 84 -15.07 8.00 -13.79
N HIS A 85 -15.17 8.22 -12.49
CA HIS A 85 -14.34 7.54 -11.49
C HIS A 85 -14.59 6.02 -11.40
N VAL A 86 -15.81 5.55 -11.70
CA VAL A 86 -16.09 4.12 -11.84
C VAL A 86 -15.29 3.53 -12.99
N SER A 87 -15.29 4.19 -14.15
CA SER A 87 -14.50 3.77 -15.32
C SER A 87 -13.00 3.73 -15.02
N ASP A 88 -12.47 4.75 -14.32
CA ASP A 88 -11.06 4.80 -13.92
C ASP A 88 -10.70 3.65 -12.97
N TYR A 89 -11.54 3.37 -11.98
CA TYR A 89 -11.35 2.26 -11.04
C TYR A 89 -11.42 0.90 -11.74
N GLU A 90 -12.38 0.71 -12.65
CA GLU A 90 -12.51 -0.51 -13.44
C GLU A 90 -11.28 -0.73 -14.32
N GLY A 91 -10.83 0.31 -15.04
CA GLY A 91 -9.62 0.27 -15.85
C GLY A 91 -8.37 -0.09 -15.04
N ALA A 92 -8.18 0.55 -13.88
CA ALA A 92 -7.07 0.25 -12.98
C ALA A 92 -7.12 -1.20 -12.46
N ARG A 93 -8.33 -1.71 -12.16
CA ARG A 93 -8.52 -3.09 -11.72
C ARG A 93 -8.19 -4.09 -12.83
N ILE A 94 -8.73 -3.91 -14.04
CA ILE A 94 -8.47 -4.77 -15.20
C ILE A 94 -6.98 -4.81 -15.52
N HIS A 95 -6.32 -3.65 -15.48
CA HIS A 95 -4.88 -3.58 -15.69
C HIS A 95 -4.12 -4.40 -14.63
N LEU A 96 -4.49 -4.28 -13.36
CA LEU A 96 -3.84 -5.06 -12.30
C LEU A 96 -4.12 -6.56 -12.41
N ASP A 97 -5.33 -6.95 -12.78
CA ASP A 97 -5.69 -8.33 -13.10
C ASP A 97 -4.84 -8.90 -14.25
N THR A 98 -4.54 -8.08 -15.26
CA THR A 98 -3.66 -8.47 -16.37
C THR A 98 -2.24 -8.76 -15.89
N LEU A 99 -1.66 -7.90 -15.03
CA LEU A 99 -0.33 -8.11 -14.46
C LEU A 99 -0.27 -9.31 -13.51
N ILE A 100 -1.34 -9.53 -12.73
CA ILE A 100 -1.46 -10.72 -11.88
C ILE A 100 -1.50 -11.97 -12.77
N ASN A 101 -2.28 -12.00 -13.84
CA ASN A 101 -2.43 -13.19 -14.66
C ASN A 101 -1.36 -13.34 -15.75
N ASP A 102 -0.32 -12.49 -15.72
CA ASP A 102 0.79 -12.55 -16.65
C ASP A 102 1.50 -13.93 -16.59
N PRO A 103 1.67 -14.63 -17.73
CA PRO A 103 2.27 -15.96 -17.76
C PRO A 103 3.72 -15.97 -17.28
N ASP A 104 4.53 -14.98 -17.66
CA ASP A 104 5.94 -14.92 -17.30
C ASP A 104 6.10 -14.68 -15.80
N ARG A 105 5.26 -13.81 -15.23
CA ARG A 105 5.17 -13.60 -13.77
C ARG A 105 4.77 -14.89 -13.06
N THR A 106 3.81 -15.62 -13.61
CA THR A 106 3.31 -16.87 -13.02
C THR A 106 4.39 -17.96 -13.03
N VAL A 107 5.09 -18.14 -14.15
CA VAL A 107 6.20 -19.09 -14.29
C VAL A 107 7.37 -18.71 -13.37
N TYR A 108 7.72 -17.43 -13.31
CA TYR A 108 8.80 -16.95 -12.44
C TYR A 108 8.48 -17.19 -10.97
N VAL A 109 7.26 -16.85 -10.54
CA VAL A 109 6.80 -17.05 -9.16
C VAL A 109 6.81 -18.53 -8.75
N ALA A 110 6.44 -19.43 -9.67
CA ALA A 110 6.46 -20.87 -9.43
C ALA A 110 7.88 -21.43 -9.29
N THR A 111 8.85 -20.87 -10.02
CA THR A 111 10.26 -21.32 -10.03
C THR A 111 11.13 -20.64 -8.98
N ASN A 112 10.73 -19.48 -8.46
CA ASN A 112 11.49 -18.69 -7.49
C ASN A 112 10.67 -18.41 -6.22
N PRO A 113 10.26 -19.44 -5.45
CA PRO A 113 9.39 -19.26 -4.29
C PRO A 113 10.05 -18.35 -3.22
N VAL A 114 9.32 -17.31 -2.80
CA VAL A 114 9.74 -16.44 -1.70
C VAL A 114 9.28 -16.99 -0.36
N GLN A 115 10.04 -16.67 0.70
CA GLN A 115 9.65 -17.08 2.05
C GLN A 115 8.38 -16.34 2.50
N PRO A 116 7.49 -17.02 3.26
CA PRO A 116 6.33 -16.36 3.85
C PRO A 116 6.76 -15.16 4.70
N VAL A 117 5.92 -14.13 4.74
CA VAL A 117 6.11 -13.00 5.65
C VAL A 117 5.31 -13.20 6.94
N HIS A 118 5.89 -12.81 8.07
CA HIS A 118 5.27 -12.86 9.38
C HIS A 118 5.31 -11.48 10.04
N ARG A 119 4.41 -11.26 11.00
CA ARG A 119 4.39 -10.03 11.81
C ARG A 119 5.50 -10.08 12.85
N ARG A 120 6.32 -9.04 12.91
CA ARG A 120 7.22 -8.77 14.03
C ARG A 120 6.77 -7.52 14.74
N TYR A 121 6.21 -7.68 15.94
CA TYR A 121 5.82 -6.54 16.78
C TYR A 121 7.04 -5.70 17.18
N VAL A 122 6.82 -4.38 17.15
CA VAL A 122 7.79 -3.34 17.52
C VAL A 122 7.10 -2.33 18.42
N ASN A 123 7.87 -1.63 19.25
CA ASN A 123 7.36 -0.63 20.17
C ASN A 123 7.96 0.75 19.87
N PRO A 124 7.25 1.85 20.20
CA PRO A 124 7.88 3.17 20.22
C PRO A 124 9.14 3.16 21.10
N GLY A 125 10.22 3.75 20.59
CA GLY A 125 11.56 3.71 21.17
C GLY A 125 12.45 2.60 20.64
N ASP A 126 11.90 1.60 19.92
CA ASP A 126 12.71 0.57 19.28
C ASP A 126 13.47 1.12 18.07
N THR A 127 14.71 0.67 17.89
CA THR A 127 15.44 0.82 16.63
C THR A 127 15.45 -0.51 15.89
N VAL A 128 14.99 -0.51 14.64
CA VAL A 128 14.83 -1.73 13.83
C VAL A 128 15.30 -1.51 12.40
N LEU A 129 15.80 -2.56 11.76
CA LEU A 129 16.03 -2.59 10.32
C LEU A 129 14.73 -3.00 9.62
N ILE A 130 14.30 -2.19 8.65
CA ILE A 130 13.11 -2.43 7.83
C ILE A 130 13.48 -2.30 6.35
N VAL A 131 12.72 -2.95 5.48
CA VAL A 131 12.76 -2.69 4.03
C VAL A 131 11.68 -1.66 3.74
N LEU A 132 12.05 -0.52 3.17
CA LEU A 132 11.09 0.52 2.83
C LEU A 132 10.18 0.02 1.68
N PRO A 133 8.85 0.15 1.81
CA PRO A 133 7.93 -0.39 0.82
C PRO A 133 8.05 0.33 -0.53
N HIS A 134 7.62 -0.31 -1.60
CA HIS A 134 7.63 0.26 -2.95
C HIS A 134 6.49 1.27 -3.21
N HIS A 135 6.34 2.25 -2.31
CA HIS A 135 5.40 3.36 -2.44
C HIS A 135 5.94 4.45 -3.38
N ALA A 136 5.07 5.11 -4.16
CA ALA A 136 5.46 6.17 -5.10
C ALA A 136 6.31 7.29 -4.46
N TYR A 137 5.98 7.73 -3.24
CA TYR A 137 6.75 8.73 -2.49
C TYR A 137 8.21 8.28 -2.28
N LEU A 138 8.41 7.04 -1.83
CA LEU A 138 9.73 6.48 -1.56
C LEU A 138 10.51 6.21 -2.84
N ARG A 139 9.83 5.82 -3.93
CA ARG A 139 10.45 5.69 -5.26
C ARG A 139 10.99 7.02 -5.77
N ARG A 140 10.24 8.12 -5.63
CA ARG A 140 10.71 9.47 -6.03
C ARG A 140 11.96 9.90 -5.27
N GLN A 141 12.08 9.48 -4.00
CA GLN A 141 13.26 9.72 -3.17
C GLN A 141 14.36 8.65 -3.35
N GLN A 142 14.16 7.68 -4.25
CA GLN A 142 15.08 6.56 -4.47
C GLN A 142 15.32 5.68 -3.23
N LEU A 143 14.38 5.69 -2.27
CA LEU A 143 14.45 4.94 -1.01
C LEU A 143 13.68 3.61 -1.04
N ALA A 144 12.76 3.45 -1.98
CA ALA A 144 11.95 2.24 -2.09
C ALA A 144 12.81 0.97 -2.24
N GLY A 145 12.48 -0.07 -1.47
CA GLY A 145 13.19 -1.35 -1.45
C GLY A 145 14.51 -1.35 -0.66
N GLN A 146 14.97 -0.19 -0.17
CA GLN A 146 16.19 -0.12 0.63
C GLN A 146 15.97 -0.68 2.04
N SER A 147 16.96 -1.42 2.54
CA SER A 147 17.00 -1.82 3.94
C SER A 147 17.60 -0.69 4.76
N VAL A 148 16.79 -0.07 5.62
CA VAL A 148 17.16 1.12 6.39
C VAL A 148 16.95 0.89 7.87
N ARG A 149 17.82 1.46 8.70
CA ARG A 149 17.58 1.48 10.13
C ARG A 149 16.66 2.64 10.47
N VAL A 150 15.61 2.37 11.26
CA VAL A 150 14.67 3.39 11.72
C VAL A 150 14.49 3.33 13.23
N GLN A 151 14.25 4.48 13.84
CA GLN A 151 13.74 4.60 15.19
C GLN A 151 12.23 4.76 15.15
N ILE A 152 11.52 3.91 15.90
CA ILE A 152 10.06 3.92 15.97
C ILE A 152 9.61 5.04 16.92
N GLY A 153 8.98 6.07 16.39
CA GLY A 153 8.27 7.09 17.16
C GLY A 153 6.85 6.66 17.54
N LYS A 154 6.16 7.48 18.33
CA LYS A 154 4.75 7.22 18.71
C LYS A 154 3.80 7.32 17.51
N SER A 155 4.08 8.24 16.59
CA SER A 155 3.25 8.57 15.43
C SER A 155 3.97 8.43 14.08
N ASP A 156 5.30 8.39 14.11
CA ASP A 156 6.18 8.41 12.96
C ASP A 156 7.34 7.44 13.15
N VAL A 157 8.21 7.37 12.15
CA VAL A 157 9.56 6.84 12.27
C VAL A 157 10.57 7.86 11.80
N GLU A 158 11.74 7.82 12.43
CA GLU A 158 12.90 8.59 12.01
C GLU A 158 13.91 7.63 11.38
N LEU A 159 14.32 7.92 10.14
CA LEU A 159 15.41 7.18 9.49
C LEU A 159 16.72 7.49 10.20
N ASP A 160 17.63 6.52 10.24
CA ASP A 160 18.93 6.68 10.89
C ASP A 160 19.67 7.89 10.28
N PRO A 161 19.94 8.94 11.06
CA PRO A 161 20.54 10.17 10.55
C PRO A 161 21.98 9.97 10.07
N PHE A 162 22.64 8.87 10.44
CA PHE A 162 23.95 8.50 9.91
C PHE A 162 23.88 7.92 8.50
N GLU A 163 22.77 7.27 8.13
CA GLU A 163 22.54 6.73 6.78
C GLU A 163 21.88 7.76 5.87
N TYR A 164 21.09 8.69 6.43
CA TYR A 164 20.36 9.73 5.69
C TYR A 164 20.59 11.11 6.34
N PRO A 165 21.39 12.01 5.73
CA PRO A 165 21.69 13.30 6.33
C PRO A 165 20.45 14.21 6.37
N GLY A 166 19.78 14.22 7.53
CA GLY A 166 18.59 15.02 7.84
C GLY A 166 17.51 14.16 8.52
N PRO A 167 16.62 14.74 9.35
CA PRO A 167 15.53 13.99 9.97
C PRO A 167 14.48 13.64 8.92
N VAL A 168 14.72 12.58 8.14
CA VAL A 168 13.70 12.02 7.26
C VAL A 168 12.71 11.29 8.16
N ARG A 169 11.61 11.96 8.45
CA ARG A 169 10.49 11.40 9.20
C ARG A 169 9.43 10.89 8.24
N LEU A 170 9.07 9.62 8.42
CA LEU A 170 8.01 8.98 7.66
C LEU A 170 6.86 8.64 8.62
N SER A 171 5.62 8.73 8.13
CA SER A 171 4.52 8.10 8.85
C SER A 171 4.73 6.58 8.92
N HIS A 172 4.14 5.92 9.93
CA HIS A 172 4.22 4.46 10.04
C HIS A 172 3.81 3.75 8.74
N GLY A 173 2.72 4.20 8.12
CA GLY A 173 2.24 3.63 6.85
C GLY A 173 3.26 3.79 5.71
N LEU A 174 3.88 4.96 5.55
CA LEU A 174 4.90 5.17 4.52
C LEU A 174 6.14 4.31 4.76
N ALA A 175 6.47 4.02 6.01
CA ALA A 175 7.60 3.18 6.38
C ALA A 175 7.28 1.67 6.39
N GLY A 176 6.09 1.22 5.99
CA GLY A 176 5.72 -0.20 6.04
C GLY A 176 5.60 -0.73 7.48
N ILE A 177 5.25 0.15 8.42
CA ILE A 177 4.93 -0.20 9.80
C ILE A 177 3.42 -0.10 9.98
N TYR A 178 2.87 -1.19 10.49
CA TYR A 178 1.45 -1.44 10.50
C TYR A 178 0.92 -1.53 11.93
N ARG A 179 -0.39 -1.32 12.08
CA ARG A 179 -1.09 -1.52 13.36
C ARG A 179 -2.01 -2.73 13.28
N ASP A 180 -2.15 -3.46 14.39
CA ASP A 180 -3.11 -4.56 14.50
C ASP A 180 -4.43 -4.03 15.11
N PRO A 181 -5.48 -4.86 15.21
CA PRO A 181 -6.73 -4.43 15.84
C PRO A 181 -6.58 -4.00 17.32
N GLU A 182 -5.53 -4.45 18.01
CA GLU A 182 -5.16 -4.05 19.38
C GLU A 182 -4.26 -2.80 19.40
N SER A 183 -4.11 -2.10 18.25
CA SER A 183 -3.28 -0.91 18.06
C SER A 183 -1.76 -1.10 18.27
N ARG A 184 -1.26 -2.34 18.29
CA ARG A 184 0.17 -2.66 18.39
C ARG A 184 0.87 -2.49 17.05
N LEU A 185 2.08 -1.94 17.07
CA LEU A 185 2.91 -1.74 15.87
C LEU A 185 3.64 -3.05 15.50
N TYR A 186 3.76 -3.34 14.21
CA TYR A 186 4.64 -4.39 13.69
C TYR A 186 5.10 -4.09 12.27
N VAL A 187 6.14 -4.81 11.88
CA VAL A 187 6.67 -4.85 10.51
C VAL A 187 6.45 -6.23 9.91
N LEU A 188 6.32 -6.28 8.59
CA LEU A 188 6.33 -7.53 7.84
C LEU A 188 7.75 -8.03 7.64
N ARG A 189 7.99 -9.30 7.92
CA ARG A 189 9.32 -9.90 7.82
C ARG A 189 9.28 -11.25 7.16
N ALA A 190 10.10 -11.46 6.13
CA ALA A 190 10.32 -12.78 5.56
C ALA A 190 10.90 -13.73 6.63
N THR A 191 10.46 -14.99 6.62
CA THR A 191 11.09 -16.05 7.43
C THR A 191 12.61 -16.06 7.12
N GLY A 192 13.47 -16.37 8.10
CA GLY A 192 14.92 -16.50 7.88
C GLY A 192 15.78 -15.21 7.87
N GLN A 193 15.21 -13.99 7.82
CA GLN A 193 16.02 -12.79 8.08
C GLN A 193 16.60 -12.83 9.51
N ARG A 194 17.92 -12.73 9.67
CA ARG A 194 18.63 -12.83 10.97
C ARG A 194 18.19 -11.73 11.94
N ARG A 195 17.91 -12.06 13.21
CA ARG A 195 17.78 -11.05 14.28
C ARG A 195 19.04 -10.18 14.28
N ILE A 196 18.89 -8.90 13.97
CA ILE A 196 19.94 -7.93 14.30
C ILE A 196 19.56 -7.43 15.70
N SER A 197 20.11 -8.09 16.72
CA SER A 197 20.00 -7.61 18.10
C SER A 197 20.86 -6.36 18.26
N ARG A 198 20.32 -5.41 19.04
CA ARG A 198 20.97 -4.19 19.51
C ARG A 198 22.44 -4.44 19.90
N ARG A 199 23.34 -3.60 19.41
CA ARG A 199 24.49 -3.14 20.19
C ARG A 199 24.14 -1.76 20.72
#